data_AF-A0A4Y8C8G5-F1
#
_entry.id   AF-A0A4Y8C8G5-F1
#
_cell.length_a   1.000
_cell.length_b   1.000
_cell.length_c   1.000
_cell.angle_alpha   90.00
_cell.angle_beta   90.00
_cell.angle_gamma   90.00
#
_symmetry.space_group_name_H-M   'P 1'
#
loop_
_entity.id
_entity.type
_entity.pdbx_description
1 polymer ?
#
loop_
_entity_poly.entity_id
_entity_poly.type
_entity_poly.pdbx_seq_one_letter_code
_entity_poly.pdbx_strand_id
1 'polypeptide(L)' 'MINDIISDSLTRIRNAGMRKLETTKLLHSKVVEALVGIFQAKGYIESFNVIEED' A
#
# COMPACT_ATOMS: atom_id res chain seq x y z
N MET A 1 4.74 7.29 -16.35
CA MET A 1 4.01 6.04 -16.67
C MET A 1 4.09 5.13 -15.47
N ILE A 2 2.95 4.65 -14.97
CA ILE A 2 2.92 3.54 -14.02
C ILE A 2 3.00 2.27 -14.90
N ASN A 3 4.16 1.61 -14.89
CA ASN A 3 4.35 0.36 -15.62
C ASN A 3 4.09 -0.86 -14.73
N ASP A 4 4.32 -0.73 -13.42
CA ASP A 4 4.13 -1.79 -12.44
C ASP A 4 3.55 -1.23 -11.13
N ILE A 5 2.28 -1.53 -10.90
CA ILE A 5 1.52 -1.07 -9.73
C ILE A 5 1.97 -1.75 -8.42
N ILE A 6 2.53 -2.97 -8.50
CA ILE A 6 3.06 -3.69 -7.34
C ILE A 6 4.37 -3.04 -6.91
N SER A 7 5.30 -2.85 -7.85
CA SER A 7 6.59 -2.19 -7.56
C SER A 7 6.41 -0.77 -7.05
N ASP A 8 5.47 0.01 -7.63
CA ASP A 8 5.14 1.35 -7.13
C ASP A 8 4.61 1.29 -5.69
N SER A 9 3.68 0.37 -5.40
CA SER A 9 3.10 0.22 -4.07
C SER A 9 4.14 -0.12 -3.00
N LEU A 10 5.02 -1.10 -3.28
CA LEU A 10 6.11 -1.47 -2.38
C LEU A 10 7.09 -0.31 -2.16
N THR A 11 7.41 0.43 -3.22
CA THR A 11 8.30 1.60 -3.13
C THR A 11 7.70 2.70 -2.26
N ARG A 12 6.40 2.96 -2.38
CA ARG A 12 5.68 3.94 -1.53
C ARG A 12 5.65 3.54 -0.07
N ILE A 13 5.36 2.28 0.23
CA ILE A 13 5.37 1.74 1.60
C ILE A 13 6.77 1.90 2.21
N ARG A 14 7.81 1.46 1.49
CA ARG A 14 9.21 1.58 1.94
C ARG A 14 9.57 3.04 2.23
N ASN A 15 9.28 3.95 1.30
CA ASN A 15 9.63 5.36 1.44
C ASN A 15 8.88 6.03 2.61
N ALA A 16 7.62 5.67 2.85
CA ALA A 16 6.85 6.15 3.99
C ALA A 16 7.47 5.67 5.32
N GLY A 17 7.79 4.38 5.43
CA GLY A 17 8.46 3.81 6.60
C GLY A 17 9.83 4.44 6.86
N MET A 18 10.65 4.64 5.83
CA MET A 18 11.95 5.33 5.95
C MET A 18 11.82 6.77 6.44
N ARG A 19 10.71 7.44 6.11
CA ARG A 19 10.40 8.81 6.53
C ARG A 19 9.64 8.88 7.86
N LYS A 20 9.38 7.73 8.50
CA LYS A 20 8.59 7.61 9.74
C LYS A 20 7.20 8.23 9.60
N LEU A 21 6.58 8.05 8.43
CA LEU A 21 5.18 8.41 8.24
C LEU A 21 4.30 7.27 8.72
N GLU A 22 3.25 7.58 9.48
CA GLU A 22 2.29 6.60 10.00
C GLU A 22 1.48 5.93 8.88
N THR A 23 1.21 6.65 7.78
CA THR A 23 0.37 6.16 6.68
C THR A 23 0.91 6.59 5.31
N THR A 24 0.49 5.87 4.27
CA THR A 24 0.77 6.21 2.87
C THR A 24 -0.44 5.90 2.00
N LYS A 25 -0.59 6.62 0.89
CA LYS A 25 -1.64 6.37 -0.10
C LYS A 25 -1.08 5.55 -1.26
N LEU A 26 -1.82 4.51 -1.63
CA LEU A 26 -1.51 3.65 -2.77
C LEU A 26 -2.59 3.80 -3.85
N LEU A 27 -2.23 3.53 -5.10
CA LEU A 27 -3.22 3.43 -6.17
C LEU A 27 -4.05 2.16 -5.97
N HIS A 28 -5.37 2.29 -5.95
CA HIS A 28 -6.24 1.15 -5.75
C HIS A 28 -6.25 0.21 -6.98
N SER A 29 -6.15 -1.07 -6.70
CA SER A 29 -6.48 -2.17 -7.62
C SER A 29 -6.68 -3.44 -6.80
N LYS A 30 -7.41 -4.42 -7.33
CA LYS A 30 -7.63 -5.71 -6.64
C LYS A 30 -6.33 -6.42 -6.24
N VAL A 31 -5.26 -6.28 -7.04
CA VAL A 31 -3.96 -6.89 -6.73
C VAL A 31 -3.24 -6.17 -5.59
N VAL A 32 -3.33 -4.84 -5.52
CA VAL A 32 -2.76 -4.05 -4.42
C VAL A 32 -3.53 -4.31 -3.13
N GLU A 33 -4.86 -4.41 -3.20
CA GLU A 33 -5.70 -4.75 -2.05
C GLU A 33 -5.34 -6.14 -1.48
N ALA A 34 -5.20 -7.16 -2.35
CA ALA A 34 -4.76 -8.48 -1.94
C ALA A 34 -3.35 -8.46 -1.31
N LEU A 35 -2.43 -7.68 -1.88
CA LEU A 35 -1.07 -7.51 -1.36
C LEU A 35 -1.08 -6.92 0.07
N VAL A 36 -1.79 -5.81 0.30
CA VAL A 36 -1.85 -5.19 1.62
C VAL A 36 -2.63 -6.04 2.63
N GLY A 37 -3.61 -6.82 2.17
CA GLY A 37 -4.28 -7.83 2.99
C GLY A 37 -3.32 -8.90 3.51
N ILE A 38 -2.41 -9.40 2.68
CA ILE A 38 -1.34 -10.32 3.12
C ILE A 38 -0.41 -9.65 4.12
N PHE A 39 -0.07 -8.37 3.91
CA PHE A 39 0.81 -7.63 4.81
C PHE A 39 0.18 -7.46 6.19
N GLN A 40 -1.12 -7.14 6.24
CA GLN A 40 -1.87 -7.06 7.49
C GLN A 40 -1.94 -8.43 8.18
N ALA A 41 -2.29 -9.49 7.45
CA ALA A 41 -2.38 -10.85 8.02
C ALA A 41 -1.04 -11.35 8.59
N LYS A 42 0.09 -10.89 8.04
CA LYS A 42 1.45 -11.19 8.53
C LYS A 42 1.96 -10.22 9.60
N GLY A 43 1.21 -9.18 9.93
CA GLY A 43 1.60 -8.17 10.92
C GLY A 43 2.68 -7.19 10.42
N TYR A 44 2.86 -7.02 9.11
CA TYR A 44 3.77 -6.02 8.55
C TYR A 44 3.17 -4.61 8.54
N ILE A 45 1.83 -4.51 8.55
CA ILE A 45 1.07 -3.26 8.72
C ILE A 45 -0.09 -3.53 9.69
N GLU A 46 -0.56 -2.48 10.36
CA GLU A 46 -1.67 -2.60 11.31
C GLU A 46 -3.04 -2.69 10.61
N SER A 47 -3.27 -1.83 9.62
CA SER A 47 -4.54 -1.76 8.88
C SER A 47 -4.38 -1.10 7.51
N PHE A 48 -5.40 -1.26 6.67
CA PHE A 48 -5.58 -0.50 5.44
C PHE A 48 -7.08 -0.24 5.22
N ASN A 49 -7.41 0.83 4.49
CA ASN A 49 -8.78 1.15 4.09
C ASN A 49 -8.82 1.44 2.59
N VAL A 50 -9.89 1.02 1.92
CA VAL A 50 -10.17 1.42 0.53
C VAL A 50 -11.02 2.68 0.57
N ILE A 51 -10.57 3.73 -0.12
CA ILE A 51 -11.26 5.01 -0.22
C ILE A 51 -11.76 5.12 -1.66
N GLU A 52 -13.08 5.26 -1.82
CA GLU A 52 -13.70 5.62 -3.10
C GLU A 52 -13.76 7.15 -3.14
N GLU A 53 -13.20 7.76 -4.20
CA GLU A 53 -13.38 9.19 -4.47
C GLU A 53 -14.61 9.31 -5.38
N ASP A 54 -15.66 10.00 -4.90
CA ASP A 54 -16.89 10.32 -5.66
C ASP A 54 -16.61 11.21 -6.89
#